data_AF-A0A4S8MQZ5-F1
#
_entry.id   AF-A0A4S8MQZ5-F1
#
_cell.length_a   1.000
_cell.length_b   1.000
_cell.length_c   1.000
_cell.angle_alpha   90.00
_cell.angle_beta   90.00
_cell.angle_gamma   90.00
#
_symmetry.space_group_name_H-M   'P 1'
#
loop_
_entity.id
_entity.type
_entity.pdbx_description
1 polymer ?
#
loop_
_entity_poly.entity_id
_entity_poly.type
_entity_poly.pdbx_seq_one_letter_code
_entity_poly.pdbx_strand_id
1 'polypeptide(L)'
;MYLPQLAVAAAGLIVSVSAHATFQELWINDIDTGNACARLPASNSPANLATNKCPLMPGDSVTVEMHQQPNDRSCANEAIGGDHYGPINIYMAKVDDSLTAEGSDASWFKVSEMGLVSDAPDYWATGKYRFMSEDNCGHFTFTIPEDIAPGDYLIRAEVIALHVASSPGGAQFYPACFQATVGGSGAAEPDTVKFPGAYSASDPGILINIYTQLDSYAIPGPDPYDGTSPAVAATAYPTTATWNTASQPTAVPSVLPSNLPGAGSSGGASAPASTVAPTTAAPTTVAPTTAAPTAAPTSGSSAGTAAQFAQCGGIGWTGATACQSPYKCSVVNPYYSQESLTTMFLSFRANPGR
;
A
#
# COMPACT_ATOMS: atom_id res chain seq x y z
N MET A 1 -20.74 -50.14 -6.86
CA MET A 1 -20.96 -48.69 -7.06
C MET A 1 -19.85 -47.96 -6.34
N TYR A 2 -19.05 -47.14 -7.03
CA TYR A 2 -18.14 -46.19 -6.39
C TYR A 2 -18.77 -44.80 -6.52
N LEU A 3 -18.96 -44.11 -5.40
CA LEU A 3 -19.21 -42.66 -5.42
C LEU A 3 -17.84 -41.97 -5.37
N PRO A 4 -17.53 -41.02 -6.26
CA PRO A 4 -16.39 -40.13 -6.07
C PRO A 4 -16.69 -39.18 -4.90
N GLN A 5 -15.75 -39.05 -3.96
CA GLN A 5 -15.83 -37.97 -2.97
C GLN A 5 -15.61 -36.64 -3.67
N LEU A 6 -16.57 -35.72 -3.56
CA LEU A 6 -16.34 -34.32 -3.92
C LEU A 6 -15.36 -33.73 -2.89
N ALA A 7 -14.13 -33.49 -3.32
CA ALA A 7 -13.21 -32.62 -2.59
C ALA A 7 -13.73 -31.18 -2.70
N VAL A 8 -14.34 -30.67 -1.63
CA VAL A 8 -14.76 -29.27 -1.54
C VAL A 8 -13.51 -28.42 -1.29
N ALA A 9 -12.92 -27.91 -2.38
CA ALA A 9 -11.82 -26.96 -2.30
C ALA A 9 -12.33 -25.64 -1.69
N ALA A 10 -12.00 -25.40 -0.42
CA ALA A 10 -12.30 -24.15 0.25
C ALA A 10 -11.42 -23.03 -0.31
N ALA A 11 -11.92 -22.30 -1.29
CA ALA A 11 -11.26 -21.12 -1.83
C ALA A 11 -11.31 -19.98 -0.80
N GLY A 12 -10.24 -19.80 -0.03
CA GLY A 12 -10.06 -18.62 0.81
C GLY A 12 -9.94 -17.38 -0.06
N LEU A 13 -10.91 -16.45 0.05
CA LEU A 13 -10.76 -15.12 -0.52
C LEU A 13 -9.88 -14.28 0.41
N ILE A 14 -8.81 -13.70 -0.14
CA ILE A 14 -8.19 -12.53 0.47
C ILE A 14 -9.11 -11.35 0.14
N VAL A 15 -9.69 -10.74 1.17
CA VAL A 15 -10.64 -9.63 1.00
C VAL A 15 -9.86 -8.32 1.01
N SER A 16 -9.71 -7.70 -0.17
CA SER A 16 -9.28 -6.31 -0.26
C SER A 16 -10.37 -5.41 0.33
N VAL A 17 -10.25 -5.07 1.61
CA VAL A 17 -11.06 -4.01 2.22
C VAL A 17 -10.81 -2.69 1.48
N SER A 18 -11.80 -1.79 1.48
CA SER A 18 -11.52 -0.39 1.18
C SER A 18 -10.43 0.07 2.13
N ALA A 19 -9.32 0.60 1.62
CA ALA A 19 -8.14 0.89 2.41
C ALA A 19 -8.44 1.95 3.47
N HIS A 20 -8.65 1.51 4.72
CA HIS A 20 -8.75 2.39 5.90
C HIS A 20 -7.37 2.82 6.40
N ALA A 21 -6.30 2.49 5.65
CA ALA A 21 -4.96 3.02 5.79
C ALA A 21 -4.19 2.72 4.51
N THR A 22 -3.28 3.61 4.12
CA THR A 22 -2.47 3.46 2.90
C THR A 22 -1.05 3.91 3.19
N PHE A 23 -0.03 3.20 2.69
CA PHE A 23 1.32 3.78 2.57
C PHE A 23 1.30 4.76 1.40
N GLN A 24 1.42 6.06 1.68
CA GLN A 24 1.18 7.13 0.72
C GLN A 24 2.45 7.88 0.32
N GLU A 25 3.33 8.18 1.26
CA GLU A 25 4.53 8.98 1.02
C GLU A 25 5.83 8.18 1.20
N LEU A 26 6.89 8.68 0.58
CA LEU A 26 8.23 8.10 0.59
C LEU A 26 9.28 9.17 0.93
N TRP A 27 10.23 8.82 1.78
CA TRP A 27 11.40 9.65 2.11
C TRP A 27 12.68 8.93 1.74
N ILE A 28 13.71 9.70 1.39
CA ILE A 28 15.03 9.20 0.99
C ILE A 28 16.09 10.03 1.70
N ASN A 29 16.85 9.43 2.61
CA ASN A 29 17.84 10.10 3.49
C ASN A 29 17.26 11.38 4.14
N ASP A 30 16.12 11.23 4.82
CA ASP A 30 15.35 12.29 5.49
C ASP A 30 14.82 13.42 4.57
N ILE A 31 14.85 13.23 3.24
CA ILE A 31 14.24 14.12 2.25
C ILE A 31 12.84 13.62 1.91
N ASP A 32 11.80 14.41 2.21
CA ASP A 32 10.40 14.15 1.84
C ASP A 32 10.23 14.20 0.32
N THR A 33 9.83 13.08 -0.30
CA THR A 33 9.44 13.04 -1.73
C THR A 33 7.92 13.08 -1.93
N GLY A 34 7.16 13.11 -0.84
CA GLY A 34 5.71 12.98 -0.86
C GLY A 34 5.27 11.69 -1.52
N ASN A 35 4.13 11.76 -2.22
CA ASN A 35 3.58 10.66 -2.98
C ASN A 35 4.05 10.62 -4.45
N ALA A 36 5.08 11.40 -4.83
CA ALA A 36 5.52 11.59 -6.22
C ALA A 36 5.91 10.28 -6.94
N CYS A 37 6.33 9.27 -6.18
CA CYS A 37 6.73 7.94 -6.63
C CYS A 37 5.78 6.82 -6.17
N ALA A 38 4.70 7.16 -5.46
CA ALA A 38 3.78 6.20 -4.86
C ALA A 38 2.63 5.84 -5.81
N ARG A 39 2.40 4.54 -6.00
CA ARG A 39 1.25 3.99 -6.75
C ARG A 39 -0.01 4.03 -5.86
N LEU A 40 -0.48 5.24 -5.58
CA LEU A 40 -1.61 5.48 -4.67
C LEU A 40 -2.93 4.92 -5.23
N PRO A 41 -3.65 4.05 -4.50
CA PRO A 41 -5.00 3.64 -4.86
C PRO A 41 -5.96 4.84 -4.77
N ALA A 42 -6.43 5.36 -5.91
CA ALA A 42 -7.42 6.44 -5.93
C ALA A 42 -8.79 6.00 -5.37
N SER A 43 -9.08 4.69 -5.47
CA SER A 43 -10.04 3.93 -4.66
C SER A 43 -9.65 2.45 -4.81
N ASN A 44 -10.61 1.52 -4.78
CA ASN A 44 -10.51 0.23 -5.49
C ASN A 44 -10.41 0.37 -7.04
N SER A 45 -10.41 1.61 -7.55
CA SER A 45 -9.83 1.99 -8.85
C SER A 45 -8.37 1.62 -8.93
N PRO A 46 -7.78 1.70 -10.12
CA PRO A 46 -6.09 1.16 -10.15
C PRO A 46 -5.25 2.13 -9.28
N ALA A 47 -3.96 1.85 -9.11
CA ALA A 47 -3.09 2.93 -8.68
C ALA A 47 -3.21 4.10 -9.67
N ASN A 48 -3.30 5.32 -9.16
CA ASN A 48 -2.74 6.44 -9.92
C ASN A 48 -1.27 6.09 -10.11
N LEU A 49 -0.90 5.66 -11.32
CA LEU A 49 0.49 5.36 -11.66
C LEU A 49 1.29 6.64 -11.41
N ALA A 50 2.23 6.58 -10.46
CA ALA A 50 3.06 7.72 -10.15
C ALA A 50 3.79 8.12 -11.45
N THR A 51 3.86 9.42 -11.74
CA THR A 51 4.48 9.88 -13.00
C THR A 51 6.01 9.91 -12.91
N ASN A 52 6.57 9.67 -11.73
CA ASN A 52 8.01 9.71 -11.46
C ASN A 52 8.52 8.35 -10.98
N LYS A 53 9.84 8.18 -11.13
CA LYS A 53 10.63 7.13 -10.48
C LYS A 53 11.53 7.83 -9.47
N CYS A 54 11.56 7.34 -8.23
CA CYS A 54 12.46 7.88 -7.23
C CYS A 54 13.89 7.37 -7.50
N PRO A 55 14.88 8.25 -7.66
CA PRO A 55 16.28 7.83 -7.75
C PRO A 55 16.71 7.34 -6.37
N LEU A 56 17.29 6.14 -6.34
CA LEU A 56 17.82 5.52 -5.12
C LEU A 56 19.25 5.06 -5.38
N MET A 57 20.08 5.10 -4.35
CA MET A 57 21.42 4.53 -4.33
C MET A 57 21.45 3.33 -3.38
N PRO A 58 22.26 2.29 -3.66
CA PRO A 58 22.60 1.28 -2.67
C PRO A 58 23.14 1.93 -1.39
N GLY A 59 22.61 1.52 -0.24
CA GLY A 59 22.89 2.12 1.08
C GLY A 59 22.00 3.32 1.46
N ASP A 60 21.10 3.81 0.60
CA ASP A 60 20.15 4.86 0.98
C ASP A 60 19.19 4.38 2.08
N SER A 61 18.94 5.26 3.06
CA SER A 61 17.88 5.11 4.06
C SER A 61 16.55 5.55 3.44
N VAL A 62 15.58 4.65 3.38
CA VAL A 62 14.28 4.88 2.74
C VAL A 62 13.16 4.64 3.75
N THR A 63 12.27 5.62 3.89
CA THR A 63 11.14 5.55 4.83
C THR A 63 9.83 5.59 4.06
N VAL A 64 8.96 4.60 4.31
CA VAL A 64 7.56 4.61 3.84
C VAL A 64 6.66 5.13 4.94
N GLU A 65 5.70 5.96 4.56
CA GLU A 65 4.80 6.67 5.48
C GLU A 65 3.34 6.24 5.23
N MET A 66 2.62 5.85 6.29
CA MET A 66 1.22 5.42 6.22
C MET A 66 0.29 6.31 7.04
N HIS A 67 -0.87 6.66 6.46
CA HIS A 67 -1.95 7.37 7.15
C HIS A 67 -3.31 6.72 6.89
N GLN A 68 -4.24 6.91 7.83
CA GLN A 68 -5.55 6.24 7.84
C GLN A 68 -6.50 6.79 6.75
N GLN A 69 -6.36 8.08 6.41
CA GLN A 69 -7.26 8.77 5.47
C GLN A 69 -6.50 9.23 4.22
N PRO A 70 -7.06 9.07 3.00
CA PRO A 70 -6.41 9.51 1.77
C PRO A 70 -6.06 11.01 1.77
N ASN A 71 -4.80 11.34 1.52
CA ASN A 71 -4.20 12.68 1.56
C ASN A 71 -4.10 13.33 2.95
N ASP A 72 -4.25 12.55 4.03
CA ASP A 72 -3.86 12.96 5.38
C ASP A 72 -2.36 12.72 5.62
N ARG A 73 -1.72 13.59 6.42
CA ARG A 73 -0.34 13.43 6.95
C ARG A 73 -0.23 13.87 8.42
N SER A 74 -1.34 13.92 9.14
CA SER A 74 -1.41 14.41 10.51
C SER A 74 -1.01 13.34 11.54
N CYS A 75 0.14 13.50 12.18
CA CYS A 75 0.57 12.62 13.28
C CYS A 75 -0.38 12.62 14.51
N ALA A 76 -1.37 13.52 14.56
CA ALA A 76 -2.42 13.51 15.58
C ALA A 76 -3.57 12.55 15.26
N ASN A 77 -3.54 11.92 14.08
CA ASN A 77 -4.41 10.81 13.68
C ASN A 77 -3.57 9.50 13.73
N GLU A 78 -4.22 8.36 13.92
CA GLU A 78 -3.52 7.06 13.89
C GLU A 78 -3.12 6.72 12.44
N ALA A 79 -1.96 6.08 12.24
CA ALA A 79 -1.49 5.72 10.90
C ALA A 79 -2.35 4.62 10.23
N ILE A 80 -2.81 3.66 11.03
CA ILE A 80 -3.82 2.66 10.67
C ILE A 80 -4.90 2.56 11.75
N GLY A 81 -4.45 2.54 13.01
CA GLY A 81 -5.31 2.68 14.18
C GLY A 81 -6.14 1.46 14.53
N GLY A 82 -7.11 1.64 15.41
CA GLY A 82 -8.14 0.66 15.74
C GLY A 82 -7.63 -0.76 15.99
N ASP A 83 -6.55 -0.91 16.78
CA ASP A 83 -5.93 -2.19 17.15
C ASP A 83 -5.51 -3.11 15.97
N HIS A 84 -5.11 -2.53 14.82
CA HIS A 84 -4.61 -3.28 13.64
C HIS A 84 -3.18 -3.84 13.83
N TYR A 85 -2.97 -4.58 14.91
CA TYR A 85 -1.72 -5.25 15.27
C TYR A 85 -1.28 -6.30 14.24
N GLY A 86 0.01 -6.33 13.94
CA GLY A 86 0.65 -7.30 13.04
C GLY A 86 2.00 -6.79 12.50
N PRO A 87 2.57 -7.47 11.48
CA PRO A 87 3.85 -7.09 10.89
C PRO A 87 3.75 -5.98 9.85
N ILE A 88 4.90 -5.35 9.62
CA ILE A 88 5.24 -4.60 8.40
C ILE A 88 6.25 -5.43 7.60
N ASN A 89 6.07 -5.51 6.28
CA ASN A 89 6.98 -6.17 5.35
C ASN A 89 7.33 -5.21 4.20
N ILE A 90 8.60 -5.12 3.84
CA ILE A 90 9.10 -4.41 2.66
C ILE A 90 9.75 -5.40 1.70
N TYR A 91 9.27 -5.41 0.47
CA TYR A 91 9.83 -6.19 -0.64
C TYR A 91 10.34 -5.27 -1.75
N MET A 92 11.33 -5.72 -2.49
CA MET A 92 11.76 -5.13 -3.75
C MET A 92 11.62 -6.13 -4.90
N ALA A 93 11.38 -5.65 -6.11
CA ALA A 93 11.36 -6.46 -7.32
C ALA A 93 11.99 -5.70 -8.48
N LYS A 94 12.96 -6.32 -9.15
CA LYS A 94 13.58 -5.77 -10.37
C LYS A 94 12.60 -5.87 -11.53
N VAL A 95 12.50 -4.81 -12.33
CA VAL A 95 11.58 -4.72 -13.47
C VAL A 95 12.21 -3.96 -14.64
N ASP A 96 11.69 -4.15 -15.85
CA ASP A 96 12.18 -3.45 -17.06
C ASP A 96 11.82 -1.95 -17.07
N ASP A 97 10.66 -1.59 -16.50
CA ASP A 97 10.19 -0.21 -16.34
C ASP A 97 9.27 -0.09 -15.11
N SER A 98 9.69 0.66 -14.08
CA SER A 98 8.91 0.82 -12.85
C SER A 98 7.68 1.73 -13.00
N LEU A 99 7.48 2.40 -14.15
CA LEU A 99 6.23 3.10 -14.47
C LEU A 99 5.12 2.15 -14.96
N THR A 100 5.46 1.06 -15.67
CA THR A 100 4.49 0.22 -16.37
C THR A 100 4.46 -1.25 -15.94
N ALA A 101 5.47 -1.75 -15.22
CA ALA A 101 5.49 -3.13 -14.74
C ALA A 101 4.37 -3.40 -13.71
N GLU A 102 3.69 -4.54 -13.84
CA GLU A 102 2.62 -4.96 -12.91
C GLU A 102 3.14 -5.80 -11.74
N GLY A 103 2.62 -5.52 -10.55
CA GLY A 103 3.11 -6.14 -9.30
C GLY A 103 2.83 -7.63 -9.18
N SER A 104 1.86 -8.16 -9.93
CA SER A 104 1.57 -9.61 -10.03
C SER A 104 2.64 -10.39 -10.79
N ASP A 105 3.27 -9.73 -11.75
CA ASP A 105 4.14 -10.35 -12.74
C ASP A 105 5.62 -10.23 -12.32
N ALA A 106 5.92 -9.21 -11.50
CA ALA A 106 7.20 -8.97 -10.85
C ALA A 106 7.70 -10.15 -9.98
N SER A 107 9.02 -10.25 -9.77
CA SER A 107 9.67 -11.25 -8.90
C SER A 107 10.21 -10.56 -7.66
N TRP A 108 9.71 -10.92 -6.49
CA TRP A 108 9.90 -10.16 -5.25
C TRP A 108 10.90 -10.84 -4.30
N PHE A 109 11.84 -10.07 -3.75
CA PHE A 109 12.66 -10.45 -2.59
C PHE A 109 12.33 -9.53 -1.42
N LYS A 110 12.41 -10.04 -0.18
CA LYS A 110 12.19 -9.23 1.03
C LYS A 110 13.47 -8.47 1.35
N VAL A 111 13.36 -7.20 1.76
CA VAL A 111 14.50 -6.36 2.17
C VAL A 111 14.39 -5.88 3.62
N SER A 112 13.19 -5.84 4.18
CA SER A 112 12.99 -5.50 5.59
C SER A 112 11.65 -6.02 6.10
N GLU A 113 11.57 -6.24 7.40
CA GLU A 113 10.36 -6.61 8.11
C GLU A 113 10.46 -6.26 9.58
N MET A 114 9.31 -6.14 10.24
CA MET A 114 9.23 -6.19 11.69
C MET A 114 7.85 -6.70 12.10
N GLY A 115 7.79 -7.63 13.06
CA GLY A 115 6.56 -8.33 13.49
C GLY A 115 6.17 -8.01 14.92
N LEU A 116 6.10 -9.05 15.75
CA LEU A 116 6.14 -8.92 17.21
C LEU A 116 7.55 -8.44 17.60
N VAL A 117 7.67 -7.34 18.34
CA VAL A 117 8.97 -6.76 18.75
C VAL A 117 9.31 -7.04 20.21
N SER A 118 8.31 -7.44 21.00
CA SER A 118 8.44 -7.88 22.38
C SER A 118 7.21 -8.69 22.76
N ASP A 119 7.39 -9.62 23.69
CA ASP A 119 6.40 -10.53 24.31
C ASP A 119 6.09 -10.11 25.77
N ALA A 120 6.72 -9.05 26.28
CA ALA A 120 6.76 -8.74 27.71
C ALA A 120 6.36 -7.28 28.07
N PRO A 121 5.13 -6.83 27.75
CA PRO A 121 4.04 -7.53 27.06
C PRO A 121 4.14 -7.45 25.52
N ASP A 122 3.25 -8.17 24.84
CA ASP A 122 3.11 -8.19 23.37
C ASP A 122 3.05 -6.77 22.76
N TYR A 123 4.11 -6.40 22.05
CA TYR A 123 4.19 -5.18 21.25
C TYR A 123 4.41 -5.53 19.78
N TRP A 124 3.61 -4.97 18.89
CA TRP A 124 3.68 -5.18 17.44
C TRP A 124 4.25 -3.97 16.70
N ALA A 125 4.86 -4.19 15.54
CA ALA A 125 5.35 -3.13 14.64
C ALA A 125 4.27 -2.10 14.27
N THR A 126 3.02 -2.52 14.12
CA THR A 126 1.87 -1.63 13.87
C THR A 126 1.14 -1.14 15.13
N GLY A 127 1.67 -1.42 16.32
CA GLY A 127 1.05 -0.99 17.58
C GLY A 127 1.30 0.49 17.91
N LYS A 128 0.47 1.04 18.82
CA LYS A 128 0.43 2.44 19.27
C LYS A 128 1.76 3.00 19.84
N TYR A 129 2.82 2.21 19.96
CA TYR A 129 4.14 2.64 20.46
C TYR A 129 5.30 2.38 19.48
N ARG A 130 5.00 1.99 18.23
CA ARG A 130 5.98 1.68 17.17
C ARG A 130 5.68 2.52 15.93
N PHE A 131 6.05 2.06 14.73
CA PHE A 131 5.96 2.81 13.47
C PHE A 131 4.59 3.47 13.20
N MET A 132 3.50 2.79 13.57
CA MET A 132 2.12 3.29 13.37
C MET A 132 1.57 4.16 14.53
N SER A 133 2.42 4.53 15.50
CA SER A 133 2.06 5.44 16.59
C SER A 133 1.94 6.89 16.12
N GLU A 134 1.25 7.70 16.93
CA GLU A 134 1.29 9.16 16.83
C GLU A 134 2.74 9.67 16.87
N ASP A 135 3.56 9.11 17.76
CA ASP A 135 4.98 9.46 17.97
C ASP A 135 5.89 9.19 16.76
N ASN A 136 5.60 8.15 15.97
CA ASN A 136 6.34 7.82 14.73
C ASN A 136 5.61 8.24 13.45
N CYS A 137 4.40 8.81 13.53
CA CYS A 137 3.66 9.38 12.41
C CYS A 137 3.51 8.43 11.19
N GLY A 138 3.36 7.12 11.42
CA GLY A 138 3.22 6.13 10.34
C GLY A 138 4.50 5.78 9.57
N HIS A 139 5.67 6.25 10.01
CA HIS A 139 6.94 6.06 9.31
C HIS A 139 7.57 4.70 9.61
N PHE A 140 7.95 3.93 8.59
CA PHE A 140 8.79 2.72 8.67
C PHE A 140 10.02 2.85 7.77
N THR A 141 11.22 2.75 8.35
CA THR A 141 12.51 2.95 7.66
C THR A 141 13.23 1.63 7.39
N PHE A 142 13.80 1.49 6.20
CA PHE A 142 14.67 0.39 5.78
C PHE A 142 15.84 0.93 4.93
N THR A 143 16.84 0.09 4.66
CA THR A 143 17.99 0.44 3.82
C THR A 143 17.87 -0.25 2.45
N ILE A 144 18.32 0.41 1.38
CA ILE A 144 18.46 -0.23 0.06
C ILE A 144 19.72 -1.12 0.06
N PRO A 145 19.63 -2.42 -0.28
CA PRO A 145 20.78 -3.33 -0.27
C PRO A 145 22.00 -2.82 -1.05
N GLU A 146 23.21 -3.05 -0.54
CA GLU A 146 24.45 -2.45 -1.08
C GLU A 146 24.89 -3.00 -2.45
N ASP A 147 24.50 -4.23 -2.80
CA ASP A 147 25.09 -5.00 -3.90
C ASP A 147 24.13 -5.41 -5.03
N ILE A 148 22.84 -5.05 -4.95
CA ILE A 148 21.84 -5.36 -5.98
C ILE A 148 22.12 -4.65 -7.32
N ALA A 149 21.79 -5.32 -8.42
CA ALA A 149 22.07 -4.80 -9.76
C ALA A 149 21.31 -3.48 -10.07
N PRO A 150 21.95 -2.43 -10.62
CA PRO A 150 21.29 -1.17 -10.96
C PRO A 150 20.17 -1.33 -12.01
N GLY A 151 19.22 -0.41 -12.03
CA GLY A 151 18.06 -0.40 -12.94
C GLY A 151 16.74 -0.12 -12.21
N ASP A 152 15.62 -0.44 -12.84
CA ASP A 152 14.30 -0.14 -12.28
C ASP A 152 13.81 -1.18 -11.28
N TYR A 153 13.10 -0.68 -10.26
CA TYR A 153 12.54 -1.49 -9.18
C TYR A 153 11.12 -1.03 -8.81
N LEU A 154 10.28 -1.99 -8.44
CA LEU A 154 9.12 -1.76 -7.59
C LEU A 154 9.51 -2.04 -6.14
N ILE A 155 9.06 -1.19 -5.22
CA ILE A 155 9.13 -1.41 -3.78
C ILE A 155 7.69 -1.67 -3.30
N ARG A 156 7.44 -2.75 -2.55
CA ARG A 156 6.14 -3.09 -1.98
C ARG A 156 6.22 -3.03 -0.47
N ALA A 157 5.59 -2.02 0.11
CA ALA A 157 5.38 -1.93 1.56
C ALA A 157 4.01 -2.54 1.90
N GLU A 158 3.94 -3.34 2.97
CA GLU A 158 2.70 -4.00 3.39
C GLU A 158 2.57 -4.07 4.91
N VAL A 159 1.41 -3.68 5.42
CA VAL A 159 0.92 -4.07 6.74
C VAL A 159 0.02 -5.30 6.60
N ILE A 160 0.15 -6.27 7.50
CA ILE A 160 -0.83 -7.35 7.67
C ILE A 160 -1.49 -7.16 9.03
N ALA A 161 -2.77 -6.80 9.08
CA ALA A 161 -3.50 -6.65 10.34
C ALA A 161 -4.15 -7.98 10.76
N LEU A 162 -3.90 -8.39 12.01
CA LEU A 162 -4.19 -9.73 12.54
C LEU A 162 -5.33 -9.75 13.58
N HIS A 163 -5.99 -8.62 13.83
CA HIS A 163 -7.01 -8.45 14.87
C HIS A 163 -8.25 -9.38 14.72
N VAL A 164 -8.49 -9.97 13.54
CA VAL A 164 -9.47 -11.05 13.33
C VAL A 164 -8.89 -12.28 12.62
N ALA A 165 -7.56 -12.43 12.61
CA ALA A 165 -6.84 -13.52 11.93
C ALA A 165 -6.93 -14.89 12.63
N SER A 166 -7.69 -15.02 13.73
CA SER A 166 -7.94 -16.30 14.41
C SER A 166 -8.86 -17.25 13.63
N SER A 167 -9.38 -16.80 12.48
CA SER A 167 -10.14 -17.61 11.52
C SER A 167 -9.54 -17.50 10.10
N PRO A 168 -9.60 -18.55 9.26
CA PRO A 168 -9.07 -18.51 7.91
C PRO A 168 -9.69 -17.39 7.06
N GLY A 169 -8.85 -16.58 6.41
CA GLY A 169 -9.27 -15.39 5.67
C GLY A 169 -9.51 -14.15 6.54
N GLY A 170 -9.20 -14.19 7.84
CA GLY A 170 -9.35 -13.04 8.74
C GLY A 170 -8.21 -12.02 8.70
N ALA A 171 -7.00 -12.39 8.27
CA ALA A 171 -5.90 -11.45 8.10
C ALA A 171 -6.20 -10.44 6.98
N GLN A 172 -5.96 -9.15 7.25
CA GLN A 172 -6.25 -8.04 6.34
C GLN A 172 -4.93 -7.44 5.84
N PHE A 173 -4.79 -7.33 4.52
CA PHE A 173 -3.52 -6.96 3.86
C PHE A 173 -3.61 -5.55 3.29
N TYR A 174 -2.65 -4.69 3.63
CA TYR A 174 -2.57 -3.29 3.23
C TYR A 174 -1.26 -3.02 2.44
N PRO A 175 -1.13 -3.55 1.21
CA PRO A 175 0.02 -3.28 0.36
C PRO A 175 -0.11 -1.95 -0.37
N ALA A 176 1.00 -1.22 -0.51
CA ALA A 176 1.19 -0.20 -1.53
C ALA A 176 2.49 -0.45 -2.30
N CYS A 177 2.61 0.14 -3.49
CA CYS A 177 3.82 0.06 -4.30
C CYS A 177 4.44 1.44 -4.53
N PHE A 178 5.76 1.53 -4.56
CA PHE A 178 6.52 2.71 -4.94
C PHE A 178 7.44 2.37 -6.12
N GLN A 179 7.71 3.37 -6.96
CA GLN A 179 8.46 3.23 -8.21
C GLN A 179 9.84 3.84 -8.06
N ALA A 180 10.88 3.06 -8.33
CA ALA A 180 12.27 3.50 -8.18
C ALA A 180 13.12 3.18 -9.40
N THR A 181 14.25 3.89 -9.49
CA THR A 181 15.41 3.54 -10.31
C THR A 181 16.62 3.52 -9.38
N VAL A 182 17.19 2.33 -9.17
CA VAL A 182 18.37 2.10 -8.31
C VAL A 182 19.64 2.29 -9.14
N GLY A 183 20.53 3.17 -8.67
CA GLY A 183 21.85 3.42 -9.24
C GLY A 183 22.93 2.47 -8.72
N GLY A 184 24.18 2.94 -8.74
CA GLY A 184 25.33 2.16 -8.27
C GLY A 184 25.87 1.16 -9.32
N SER A 185 26.57 0.13 -8.83
CA SER A 185 27.29 -0.83 -9.66
C SER A 185 27.26 -2.26 -9.09
N GLY A 186 26.20 -2.59 -8.36
CA GLY A 186 25.95 -3.93 -7.86
C GLY A 186 25.70 -4.93 -8.98
N ALA A 187 25.67 -6.22 -8.62
CA ALA A 187 25.46 -7.33 -9.55
C ALA A 187 24.68 -8.50 -8.91
N ALA A 188 24.19 -8.36 -7.68
CA ALA A 188 23.41 -9.39 -7.03
C ALA A 188 22.00 -9.53 -7.61
N GLU A 189 21.56 -10.78 -7.74
CA GLU A 189 20.20 -11.19 -8.08
C GLU A 189 19.68 -12.04 -6.91
N PRO A 190 18.93 -11.45 -5.96
CA PRO A 190 18.35 -12.16 -4.83
C PRO A 190 17.42 -13.31 -5.23
N ASP A 191 17.30 -14.33 -4.38
CA ASP A 191 16.24 -15.34 -4.52
C ASP A 191 14.86 -14.68 -4.38
N THR A 192 13.89 -15.09 -5.22
CA THR A 192 12.60 -14.39 -5.35
C THR A 192 11.37 -15.29 -5.23
N VAL A 193 10.28 -14.67 -4.78
CA VAL A 193 8.93 -15.23 -4.66
C VAL A 193 7.93 -14.45 -5.53
N LYS A 194 6.68 -14.93 -5.61
CA LYS A 194 5.60 -14.30 -6.37
C LYS A 194 4.43 -13.88 -5.46
N PHE A 195 3.75 -12.80 -5.84
CA PHE A 195 2.49 -12.37 -5.22
C PHE A 195 1.38 -12.34 -6.29
N PRO A 196 0.38 -13.23 -6.24
CA PRO A 196 0.16 -14.30 -5.26
C PRO A 196 1.17 -15.46 -5.39
N GLY A 197 1.41 -16.16 -4.27
CA GLY A 197 2.25 -17.37 -4.23
C GLY A 197 3.11 -17.51 -2.97
N ALA A 198 3.65 -16.41 -2.44
CA ALA A 198 4.55 -16.39 -1.29
C ALA A 198 3.87 -16.61 0.08
N TYR A 199 2.56 -16.43 0.14
CA TYR A 199 1.73 -16.54 1.34
C TYR A 199 0.63 -17.60 1.15
N SER A 200 0.33 -18.36 2.19
CA SER A 200 -0.84 -19.24 2.31
C SER A 200 -1.81 -18.73 3.37
N ALA A 201 -3.10 -19.01 3.17
CA ALA A 201 -4.15 -18.77 4.17
C ALA A 201 -4.02 -19.67 5.42
N SER A 202 -3.03 -20.57 5.45
CA SER A 202 -2.69 -21.45 6.58
C SER A 202 -1.31 -21.15 7.20
N ASP A 203 -0.61 -20.10 6.78
CA ASP A 203 0.70 -19.77 7.37
C ASP A 203 0.53 -19.36 8.85
N PRO A 204 1.46 -19.73 9.74
CA PRO A 204 1.35 -19.44 11.18
C PRO A 204 1.38 -17.93 11.49
N GLY A 205 1.83 -17.09 10.56
CA GLY A 205 1.73 -15.63 10.65
C GLY A 205 0.43 -15.02 10.11
N ILE A 206 -0.41 -15.81 9.42
CA ILE A 206 -1.65 -15.37 8.72
C ILE A 206 -2.91 -15.98 9.36
N LEU A 207 -2.81 -17.18 9.92
CA LEU A 207 -3.87 -17.83 10.70
C LEU A 207 -3.44 -17.94 12.17
N ILE A 208 -3.71 -16.90 12.94
CA ILE A 208 -3.14 -16.68 14.28
C ILE A 208 -4.11 -15.96 15.21
N ASN A 209 -4.14 -16.37 16.48
CA ASN A 209 -4.85 -15.65 17.53
C ASN A 209 -3.88 -14.74 18.32
N ILE A 210 -3.90 -13.45 18.03
CA ILE A 210 -3.04 -12.45 18.70
C ILE A 210 -3.55 -12.02 20.10
N TYR A 211 -4.67 -12.57 20.56
CA TYR A 211 -5.24 -12.30 21.89
C TYR A 211 -4.88 -13.39 22.93
N THR A 212 -3.81 -14.12 22.66
CA THR A 212 -3.16 -15.08 23.57
C THR A 212 -1.66 -14.81 23.53
N GLN A 213 -1.00 -14.87 24.69
CA GLN A 213 0.44 -14.64 24.85
C GLN A 213 1.26 -15.33 23.74
N LEU A 214 2.08 -14.56 23.03
CA LEU A 214 2.97 -15.07 21.99
C LEU A 214 4.43 -14.99 22.45
N ASP A 215 5.10 -16.14 22.58
CA ASP A 215 6.56 -16.19 22.82
C ASP A 215 7.37 -15.89 21.53
N SER A 216 6.70 -15.89 20.37
CA SER A 216 7.29 -15.61 19.06
C SER A 216 6.21 -15.35 17.99
N TYR A 217 6.60 -14.73 16.88
CA TYR A 217 5.74 -14.57 15.70
C TYR A 217 6.53 -14.90 14.42
N ALA A 218 6.00 -15.79 13.59
CA ALA A 218 6.58 -16.13 12.30
C ALA A 218 6.07 -15.17 11.23
N ILE A 219 6.92 -14.25 10.75
CA ILE A 219 6.53 -13.27 9.73
C ILE A 219 6.34 -14.00 8.38
N PRO A 220 5.24 -13.77 7.63
CA PRO A 220 4.96 -14.49 6.38
C PRO A 220 5.98 -14.21 5.25
N GLY A 221 6.12 -15.19 4.33
CA GLY A 221 7.01 -15.11 3.17
C GLY A 221 8.45 -15.57 3.45
N PRO A 222 9.42 -15.22 2.58
CA PRO A 222 10.84 -15.52 2.78
C PRO A 222 11.46 -14.62 3.85
N ASP A 223 12.64 -14.99 4.36
CA ASP A 223 13.50 -14.10 5.16
C ASP A 223 13.97 -12.87 4.34
N PRO A 224 14.41 -11.77 4.97
CA PRO A 224 15.08 -10.66 4.30
C PRO A 224 16.38 -11.11 3.59
N TYR A 225 16.68 -10.50 2.45
CA TYR A 225 17.79 -10.88 1.58
C TYR A 225 19.18 -10.70 2.23
N ASP A 226 19.43 -9.52 2.78
CA ASP A 226 20.72 -9.04 3.30
C ASP A 226 20.70 -8.78 4.83
N GLY A 227 19.63 -9.21 5.50
CA GLY A 227 19.44 -8.99 6.94
C GLY A 227 18.68 -10.14 7.62
N THR A 228 18.54 -10.06 8.94
CA THR A 228 17.76 -11.01 9.73
C THR A 228 16.56 -10.34 10.36
N SER A 229 15.45 -11.08 10.49
CA SER A 229 14.27 -10.66 11.25
C SER A 229 14.67 -10.12 12.64
N PRO A 230 14.18 -8.93 13.06
CA PRO A 230 14.47 -8.39 14.39
C PRO A 230 14.00 -9.34 15.51
N ALA A 231 14.89 -9.68 16.45
CA ALA A 231 14.56 -10.59 17.53
C ALA A 231 13.51 -10.00 18.50
N VAL A 232 12.55 -10.83 18.92
CA VAL A 232 11.54 -10.48 19.93
C VAL A 232 12.24 -10.19 21.27
N ALA A 233 12.01 -9.02 21.83
CA ALA A 233 12.64 -8.61 23.09
C ALA A 233 11.85 -9.09 24.32
N ALA A 234 12.49 -9.94 25.14
CA ALA A 234 11.99 -10.49 26.41
C ALA A 234 11.81 -9.44 27.56
N THR A 235 11.60 -8.18 27.20
CA THR A 235 11.47 -7.01 28.08
C THR A 235 10.64 -5.93 27.39
N ALA A 236 9.78 -5.24 28.14
CA ALA A 236 8.98 -4.12 27.64
C ALA A 236 9.79 -3.14 26.77
N TYR A 237 9.54 -3.20 25.46
CA TYR A 237 10.37 -2.53 24.45
C TYR A 237 10.15 -1.00 24.49
N PRO A 238 11.22 -0.20 24.38
CA PRO A 238 11.18 1.26 24.58
C PRO A 238 10.16 1.96 23.70
N THR A 239 9.33 2.82 24.30
CA THR A 239 8.31 3.64 23.63
C THR A 239 8.87 5.01 23.22
N THR A 240 10.16 5.09 22.90
CA THR A 240 10.80 6.34 22.47
C THR A 240 10.58 6.51 20.97
N ALA A 241 10.02 7.67 20.58
CA ALA A 241 9.86 8.06 19.19
C ALA A 241 11.19 7.96 18.43
N THR A 242 11.17 7.34 17.24
CA THR A 242 12.29 7.42 16.29
C THR A 242 12.12 8.56 15.29
N TRP A 243 10.93 9.17 15.23
CA TRP A 243 10.63 10.35 14.43
C TRP A 243 10.47 11.60 15.30
N ASN A 244 10.57 12.78 14.70
CA ASN A 244 10.19 14.04 15.36
C ASN A 244 8.90 14.56 14.71
N THR A 245 7.75 14.31 15.34
CA THR A 245 6.44 14.78 14.86
C THR A 245 6.36 16.30 14.70
N ALA A 246 7.15 17.07 15.45
CA ALA A 246 7.26 18.52 15.30
C ALA A 246 8.02 18.97 14.02
N SER A 247 8.63 18.03 13.29
CA SER A 247 9.23 18.23 11.97
C SER A 247 8.35 17.73 10.81
N GLN A 248 7.16 17.18 11.08
CA GLN A 248 6.28 16.61 10.06
C GLN A 248 5.80 17.67 9.04
N PRO A 249 5.94 17.44 7.72
CA PRO A 249 5.36 18.28 6.69
C PRO A 249 3.83 18.17 6.67
N THR A 250 3.13 19.30 6.78
CA THR A 250 1.66 19.38 6.65
C THR A 250 1.17 19.48 5.20
N ALA A 251 2.07 19.34 4.23
CA ALA A 251 1.79 19.37 2.80
C ALA A 251 2.59 18.28 2.07
N VAL A 252 2.11 17.84 0.92
CA VAL A 252 2.82 16.93 0.02
C VAL A 252 3.65 17.75 -0.98
N PRO A 253 4.95 17.46 -1.17
CA PRO A 253 5.75 18.01 -2.26
C PRO A 253 5.09 17.82 -3.63
N SER A 254 4.88 18.91 -4.38
CA SER A 254 4.23 18.87 -5.70
C SER A 254 5.18 18.52 -6.86
N VAL A 255 6.48 18.42 -6.58
CA VAL A 255 7.55 17.99 -7.48
C VAL A 255 8.58 17.19 -6.70
N LEU A 256 9.27 16.28 -7.37
CA LEU A 256 10.37 15.52 -6.79
C LEU A 256 11.54 16.47 -6.39
N PRO A 257 12.11 16.38 -5.17
CA PRO A 257 13.21 17.24 -4.75
C PRO A 257 14.47 17.07 -5.60
N SER A 258 15.07 18.18 -6.03
CA SER A 258 16.25 18.17 -6.92
C SER A 258 17.58 17.88 -6.21
N ASN A 259 17.56 17.74 -4.88
CA ASN A 259 18.70 17.43 -4.03
C ASN A 259 18.78 15.93 -3.62
N LEU A 260 17.97 15.06 -4.24
CA LEU A 260 17.99 13.63 -3.96
C LEU A 260 19.32 12.96 -4.42
N PRO A 261 19.73 11.86 -3.75
CA PRO A 261 20.75 10.95 -4.26
C PRO A 261 20.45 10.51 -5.70
N GLY A 262 21.48 10.25 -6.50
CA GLY A 262 21.32 9.70 -7.85
C GLY A 262 20.66 10.62 -8.89
N ALA A 263 20.10 11.79 -8.53
CA ALA A 263 19.39 12.71 -9.44
C ALA A 263 20.27 13.41 -10.50
N GLY A 264 21.50 12.95 -10.71
CA GLY A 264 22.46 13.53 -11.65
C GLY A 264 22.28 13.04 -13.09
N SER A 265 22.29 13.99 -14.04
CA SER A 265 22.42 13.75 -15.49
C SER A 265 21.20 13.18 -16.24
N SER A 266 20.07 13.89 -16.21
CA SER A 266 19.35 14.17 -17.46
C SER A 266 19.52 15.66 -17.84
N GLY A 267 20.26 15.91 -18.92
CA GLY A 267 20.75 17.25 -19.29
C GLY A 267 19.71 18.15 -19.97
N GLY A 268 18.65 18.54 -19.25
CA GLY A 268 17.68 19.54 -19.72
C GLY A 268 18.21 20.97 -19.60
N ALA A 269 18.59 21.60 -20.71
CA ALA A 269 19.15 22.96 -20.70
C ALA A 269 18.10 24.02 -20.31
N SER A 270 18.25 24.65 -19.14
CA SER A 270 17.38 25.73 -18.68
C SER A 270 17.52 26.98 -19.54
N ALA A 271 16.45 27.37 -20.24
CA ALA A 271 16.35 28.70 -20.83
C ALA A 271 16.23 29.78 -19.73
N PRO A 272 16.83 30.97 -19.89
CA PRO A 272 16.84 31.99 -18.83
C PRO A 272 15.45 32.58 -18.60
N ALA A 273 15.09 32.75 -17.33
CA ALA A 273 13.84 33.39 -16.93
C ALA A 273 13.83 34.90 -17.30
N SER A 274 12.72 35.38 -17.86
CA SER A 274 12.53 36.80 -18.16
C SER A 274 11.60 37.43 -17.13
N THR A 275 12.10 38.45 -16.42
CA THR A 275 11.36 39.15 -15.36
C THR A 275 10.28 40.07 -15.92
N VAL A 276 9.04 39.91 -15.44
CA VAL A 276 7.95 40.89 -15.62
C VAL A 276 7.41 41.27 -14.23
N ALA A 277 7.29 42.57 -13.97
CA ALA A 277 6.85 43.10 -12.68
C ALA A 277 5.31 43.09 -12.54
N PRO A 278 4.76 43.01 -11.33
CA PRO A 278 3.32 43.00 -11.12
C PRO A 278 2.70 44.40 -11.31
N THR A 279 1.68 44.49 -12.16
CA THR A 279 0.80 45.68 -12.27
C THR A 279 -0.52 45.42 -11.54
N THR A 280 -0.78 46.21 -10.49
CA THR A 280 -2.02 46.16 -9.71
C THR A 280 -3.23 46.61 -10.54
N ALA A 281 -4.31 45.84 -10.52
CA ALA A 281 -5.62 46.21 -11.06
C ALA A 281 -6.69 46.17 -9.96
N ALA A 282 -7.67 47.08 -10.02
CA ALA A 282 -8.70 47.25 -9.00
C ALA A 282 -9.87 46.25 -9.15
N PRO A 283 -10.60 45.92 -8.06
CA PRO A 283 -11.67 44.92 -8.10
C PRO A 283 -12.95 45.48 -8.75
N THR A 284 -13.51 44.74 -9.70
CA THR A 284 -14.88 44.95 -10.21
C THR A 284 -15.87 44.03 -9.50
N THR A 285 -16.90 44.63 -8.91
CA THR A 285 -18.00 43.91 -8.25
C THR A 285 -18.94 43.28 -9.27
N VAL A 286 -19.26 41.99 -9.11
CA VAL A 286 -20.31 41.28 -9.86
C VAL A 286 -21.37 40.80 -8.87
N ALA A 287 -22.65 40.93 -9.25
CA ALA A 287 -23.80 40.62 -8.40
C ALA A 287 -24.06 39.10 -8.30
N PRO A 288 -24.69 38.60 -7.22
CA PRO A 288 -24.95 37.17 -7.04
C PRO A 288 -26.07 36.68 -7.96
N THR A 289 -25.85 35.52 -8.60
CA THR A 289 -26.89 34.75 -9.29
C THR A 289 -27.47 33.68 -8.35
N THR A 290 -28.80 33.51 -8.38
CA THR A 290 -29.55 32.68 -7.43
C THR A 290 -29.36 31.19 -7.71
N ALA A 291 -29.08 30.40 -6.67
CA ALA A 291 -29.06 28.95 -6.76
C ALA A 291 -30.49 28.36 -6.89
N ALA A 292 -30.64 27.34 -7.74
CA ALA A 292 -31.85 26.52 -7.82
C ALA A 292 -31.80 25.36 -6.80
N PRO A 293 -32.94 24.87 -6.27
CA PRO A 293 -32.95 23.91 -5.17
C PRO A 293 -32.63 22.47 -5.61
N THR A 294 -31.86 21.78 -4.78
CA THR A 294 -31.59 20.33 -4.89
C THR A 294 -32.87 19.51 -4.73
N ALA A 295 -33.16 18.62 -5.68
CA ALA A 295 -34.24 17.65 -5.55
C ALA A 295 -33.80 16.41 -4.77
N ALA A 296 -34.69 15.86 -3.95
CA ALA A 296 -34.46 14.60 -3.21
C ALA A 296 -34.54 13.37 -4.15
N PRO A 297 -33.83 12.27 -3.85
CA PRO A 297 -33.82 11.08 -4.69
C PRO A 297 -35.15 10.33 -4.62
N THR A 298 -35.83 10.17 -5.76
CA THR A 298 -36.99 9.28 -5.91
C THR A 298 -36.57 7.87 -6.33
N SER A 299 -37.16 6.86 -5.70
CA SER A 299 -36.93 5.45 -6.03
C SER A 299 -37.65 5.04 -7.32
N GLY A 300 -36.91 4.56 -8.31
CA GLY A 300 -37.47 3.99 -9.55
C GLY A 300 -36.43 3.21 -10.34
N SER A 301 -36.75 1.96 -10.74
CA SER A 301 -35.82 1.09 -11.47
C SER A 301 -35.99 1.21 -12.98
N SER A 302 -34.94 1.53 -13.73
CA SER A 302 -34.90 1.33 -15.18
C SER A 302 -33.48 1.26 -15.77
N ALA A 303 -33.15 0.10 -16.34
CA ALA A 303 -32.35 -0.09 -17.57
C ALA A 303 -31.05 0.72 -17.83
N GLY A 304 -30.37 1.24 -16.81
CA GLY A 304 -29.00 1.73 -16.95
C GLY A 304 -27.97 0.59 -17.02
N THR A 305 -26.80 0.86 -17.59
CA THR A 305 -25.59 0.12 -17.19
C THR A 305 -25.20 0.52 -15.78
N ALA A 306 -24.69 -0.42 -15.00
CA ALA A 306 -23.98 -0.15 -13.77
C ALA A 306 -22.78 0.76 -14.12
N ALA A 307 -22.70 1.90 -13.45
CA ALA A 307 -21.54 2.78 -13.50
C ALA A 307 -20.37 2.14 -12.73
N GLN A 308 -19.18 2.72 -12.85
CA GLN A 308 -17.97 2.14 -12.28
C GLN A 308 -18.11 1.85 -10.78
N PHE A 309 -17.79 0.61 -10.38
CA PHE A 309 -17.94 0.09 -9.01
C PHE A 309 -19.36 0.05 -8.42
N ALA A 310 -20.41 0.33 -9.19
CA ALA A 310 -21.77 0.13 -8.74
C ALA A 310 -22.07 -1.37 -8.55
N GLN A 311 -23.05 -1.68 -7.68
CA GLN A 311 -23.55 -3.05 -7.57
C GLN A 311 -24.21 -3.47 -8.89
N CYS A 312 -23.79 -4.61 -9.42
CA CYS A 312 -24.22 -5.16 -10.71
C CYS A 312 -24.90 -6.53 -10.56
N GLY A 313 -25.05 -7.04 -9.34
CA GLY A 313 -25.64 -8.34 -9.06
C GLY A 313 -25.65 -8.69 -7.57
N GLY A 314 -26.22 -9.86 -7.26
CA GLY A 314 -26.40 -10.37 -5.90
C GLY A 314 -27.84 -10.83 -5.64
N ILE A 315 -28.01 -11.77 -4.70
CA ILE A 315 -29.33 -12.23 -4.23
C ILE A 315 -30.09 -11.02 -3.64
N GLY A 316 -31.23 -10.70 -4.26
CA GLY A 316 -32.08 -9.57 -3.88
C GLY A 316 -31.76 -8.24 -4.59
N TRP A 317 -30.72 -8.18 -5.43
CA TRP A 317 -30.42 -6.98 -6.23
C TRP A 317 -31.47 -6.76 -7.33
N THR A 318 -31.98 -5.53 -7.45
CA THR A 318 -33.01 -5.12 -8.43
C THR A 318 -32.59 -3.95 -9.32
N GLY A 319 -31.33 -3.51 -9.21
CA GLY A 319 -30.76 -2.44 -10.03
C GLY A 319 -30.14 -2.93 -11.34
N ALA A 320 -29.17 -2.18 -11.86
CA ALA A 320 -28.47 -2.50 -13.10
C ALA A 320 -27.67 -3.81 -13.02
N THR A 321 -27.54 -4.52 -14.15
CA THR A 321 -26.78 -5.79 -14.24
C THR A 321 -25.81 -5.88 -15.43
N ALA A 322 -26.02 -5.08 -16.47
CA ALA A 322 -25.00 -4.83 -17.50
C ALA A 322 -24.02 -3.76 -16.99
N CYS A 323 -22.74 -3.87 -17.34
CA CYS A 323 -21.69 -2.92 -16.92
C CYS A 323 -21.40 -1.89 -18.02
N GLN A 324 -20.88 -0.72 -17.64
CA GLN A 324 -20.33 0.22 -18.61
C GLN A 324 -19.06 -0.37 -19.25
N SER A 325 -18.81 -0.12 -20.54
CA SER A 325 -17.54 -0.53 -21.18
C SER A 325 -16.38 0.32 -20.62
N PRO A 326 -15.21 -0.26 -20.30
CA PRO A 326 -14.73 -1.63 -20.59
C PRO A 326 -14.90 -2.65 -19.45
N TYR A 327 -15.75 -2.37 -18.47
CA TYR A 327 -15.82 -3.09 -17.19
C TYR A 327 -16.69 -4.36 -17.25
N LYS A 328 -16.58 -5.20 -16.21
CA LYS A 328 -17.34 -6.45 -16.04
C LYS A 328 -17.86 -6.61 -14.61
N CYS A 329 -18.99 -7.32 -14.50
CA CYS A 329 -19.60 -7.65 -13.22
C CYS A 329 -18.88 -8.84 -12.58
N SER A 330 -18.17 -8.59 -11.48
CA SER A 330 -17.45 -9.60 -10.72
C SER A 330 -18.23 -9.96 -9.46
N VAL A 331 -18.48 -11.25 -9.23
CA VAL A 331 -19.16 -11.72 -8.01
C VAL A 331 -18.19 -11.63 -6.83
N VAL A 332 -18.56 -10.88 -5.79
CA VAL A 332 -17.77 -10.76 -4.55
C VAL A 332 -18.27 -11.76 -3.51
N ASN A 333 -19.60 -11.85 -3.35
CA ASN A 333 -20.28 -12.84 -2.51
C ASN A 333 -21.72 -13.08 -3.03
N PRO A 334 -22.49 -14.05 -2.50
CA PRO A 334 -23.83 -14.37 -3.00
C PRO A 334 -24.83 -13.20 -3.02
N TYR A 335 -24.66 -12.19 -2.15
CA TYR A 335 -25.52 -11.01 -2.04
C TYR A 335 -24.96 -9.77 -2.77
N TYR A 336 -23.74 -9.82 -3.29
CA TYR A 336 -23.06 -8.66 -3.86
C TYR A 336 -22.10 -9.02 -5.01
N SER A 337 -22.38 -8.46 -6.19
CA SER A 337 -21.45 -8.41 -7.32
C SER A 337 -21.16 -6.95 -7.66
N GLN A 338 -19.90 -6.63 -7.95
CA GLN A 338 -19.44 -5.27 -8.23
C GLN A 338 -18.91 -5.13 -9.66
N GLU A 339 -19.16 -3.98 -10.28
CA GLU A 339 -18.57 -3.62 -11.56
C GLU A 339 -17.06 -3.32 -11.40
N SER A 340 -16.23 -3.82 -12.34
CA SER A 340 -14.77 -3.89 -12.17
C SER A 340 -14.00 -3.88 -13.49
N LEU A 341 -12.78 -3.31 -13.48
CA LEU A 341 -11.82 -3.48 -14.58
C LEU A 341 -11.14 -4.86 -14.46
N THR A 342 -11.11 -5.63 -15.55
CA THR A 342 -10.55 -7.00 -15.55
C THR A 342 -9.04 -7.04 -15.18
N THR A 343 -8.33 -5.93 -15.37
CA THR A 343 -6.87 -5.82 -15.17
C THR A 343 -6.44 -5.37 -13.77
N MET A 344 -7.37 -5.05 -12.87
CA MET A 344 -7.03 -4.41 -11.59
C MET A 344 -7.34 -5.22 -10.34
N PHE A 345 -8.27 -6.18 -10.40
CA PHE A 345 -8.34 -7.17 -9.33
C PHE A 345 -7.10 -8.07 -9.45
N LEU A 346 -6.14 -7.87 -8.54
CA LEU A 346 -5.24 -8.92 -8.10
C LEU A 346 -6.10 -10.16 -7.87
N SER A 347 -5.99 -11.14 -8.78
CA SER A 347 -6.77 -12.37 -8.67
C SER A 347 -6.10 -13.24 -7.62
N PHE A 348 -6.30 -12.88 -6.35
CA PHE A 348 -5.84 -13.55 -5.15
C PHE A 348 -6.50 -14.94 -4.99
N ARG A 349 -6.26 -15.81 -5.96
CA ARG A 349 -6.49 -17.23 -5.83
C ARG A 349 -5.37 -17.79 -4.96
N ALA A 350 -5.68 -18.06 -3.69
CA ALA A 350 -4.96 -19.08 -2.95
C ALA A 350 -4.95 -20.35 -3.83
N ASN A 351 -3.77 -20.87 -4.14
CA ASN A 351 -3.62 -22.04 -4.99
C ASN A 351 -3.93 -23.30 -4.17
N PRO A 352 -5.05 -24.03 -4.41
CA PRO A 352 -5.50 -25.11 -3.53
C PRO A 352 -4.77 -26.43 -3.84
N GLY A 353 -3.44 -26.37 -4.04
CA GLY A 353 -2.70 -27.40 -4.78
C GLY A 353 -1.23 -27.58 -4.41
N ARG A 354 -0.76 -27.00 -3.29
CA ARG A 354 0.48 -27.35 -2.59
C ARG A 354 0.27 -27.20 -1.09
#